data_AF-C5LSW3-F1
#
_entry.id   AF-C5LSW3-F1
#
_cell.length_a   1.000
_cell.length_b   1.000
_cell.length_c   1.000
_cell.angle_alpha   90.00
_cell.angle_beta   90.00
_cell.angle_gamma   90.00
#
_symmetry.space_group_name_H-M   'P 1'
#
loop_
_entity.id
_entity.type
_entity.pdbx_description
1 polymer ?
#
loop_
_entity_poly.entity_id
_entity_poly.type
_entity_poly.pdbx_seq_one_letter_code
_entity_poly.pdbx_strand_id
1 'polypeptide(L)'
;MPFTEPRRKRNRTREIAIHRRLCIAANEKKFRAATVKEAMVINEVVLVDKKAGSKDSSLTQSDICSMSDEQIKARFRVTLDLRRLNAMQLVPKTAPDKSGGYVWVMKSDVASIPRRS
;
A
#
# COMPACT_ATOMS: atom_id res chain seq x y z
N MET A 1 -11.30 13.26 -1.48
CA MET A 1 -10.96 12.01 -0.77
C MET A 1 -9.80 11.36 -1.51
N PRO A 2 -8.77 10.80 -0.84
CA PRO A 2 -7.74 10.04 -1.52
C PRO A 2 -8.35 8.86 -2.27
N PHE A 3 -7.75 8.52 -3.39
CA PHE A 3 -8.05 7.25 -4.01
C PHE A 3 -7.59 6.13 -3.07
N THR A 4 -8.48 5.16 -2.83
CA THR A 4 -8.21 4.03 -1.93
C THR A 4 -8.37 2.73 -2.68
N GLU A 5 -7.33 1.91 -2.70
CA GLU A 5 -7.43 0.57 -3.25
C GLU A 5 -8.34 -0.32 -2.38
N PRO A 6 -9.12 -1.22 -2.99
CA PRO A 6 -9.95 -2.14 -2.23
C PRO A 6 -9.07 -3.06 -1.37
N ARG A 7 -9.46 -3.22 -0.10
CA ARG A 7 -8.77 -4.12 0.83
C ARG A 7 -8.88 -5.56 0.35
N ARG A 8 -7.76 -6.27 0.30
CA ARG A 8 -7.71 -7.71 -0.03
C ARG A 8 -8.26 -8.51 1.13
N LYS A 9 -9.13 -9.49 0.83
CA LYS A 9 -9.60 -10.49 1.80
C LYS A 9 -8.39 -11.28 2.33
N ARG A 10 -8.23 -11.33 3.64
CA ARG A 10 -7.15 -12.06 4.32
C ARG A 10 -7.62 -12.56 5.68
N ASN A 11 -7.05 -13.67 6.13
CA ASN A 11 -7.32 -14.22 7.46
C ASN A 11 -6.54 -13.44 8.54
N ARG A 12 -6.93 -13.65 9.80
CA ARG A 12 -6.35 -12.94 10.95
C ARG A 12 -4.84 -13.13 11.08
N THR A 13 -4.36 -14.34 10.85
CA THR A 13 -2.93 -14.70 10.85
C THR A 13 -2.12 -13.78 9.92
N ARG A 14 -2.58 -13.59 8.68
CA ARG A 14 -1.91 -12.69 7.71
C ARG A 14 -1.98 -11.23 8.13
N GLU A 15 -3.07 -10.77 8.76
CA GLU A 15 -3.15 -9.41 9.29
C GLU A 15 -2.10 -9.15 10.35
N ILE A 16 -1.92 -10.09 11.28
CA ILE A 16 -0.92 -9.99 12.35
C ILE A 16 0.49 -9.98 11.77
N ALA A 17 0.79 -10.85 10.79
CA ALA A 17 2.08 -10.87 10.11
C ALA A 17 2.42 -9.53 9.45
N ILE A 18 1.44 -8.93 8.76
CA ILE A 18 1.57 -7.62 8.12
C ILE A 18 1.82 -6.54 9.17
N HIS A 19 0.99 -6.50 10.22
CA HIS A 19 1.11 -5.54 11.30
C HIS A 19 2.51 -5.59 11.93
N ARG A 20 2.97 -6.78 12.34
CA ARG A 20 4.31 -6.97 12.91
C ARG A 20 5.40 -6.51 11.95
N ARG A 21 5.33 -6.87 10.67
CA ARG A 21 6.34 -6.47 9.70
C ARG A 21 6.39 -4.96 9.49
N LEU A 22 5.23 -4.28 9.55
CA LEU A 22 5.14 -2.82 9.48
C LEU A 22 5.71 -2.15 10.74
N CYS A 23 5.41 -2.66 11.94
CA CYS A 23 5.98 -2.16 13.19
C CYS A 23 7.51 -2.24 13.18
N ILE A 24 8.07 -3.38 12.76
CA ILE A 24 9.53 -3.54 12.61
C ILE A 24 10.10 -2.49 11.65
N ALA A 25 9.46 -2.28 10.49
CA ALA A 25 9.92 -1.29 9.52
C ALA A 25 9.83 0.15 10.03
N ALA A 26 8.80 0.47 10.84
CA ALA A 26 8.65 1.76 11.48
C ALA A 26 9.74 1.99 12.54
N ASN A 27 10.07 0.96 13.34
CA ASN A 27 11.18 1.00 14.30
C ASN A 27 12.54 1.19 13.61
N GLU A 28 12.71 0.59 12.42
CA GLU A 28 13.86 0.82 11.53
C GLU A 28 13.85 2.19 10.82
N LYS A 29 12.89 3.08 11.15
CA LYS A 29 12.71 4.42 10.57
C LYS A 29 12.52 4.44 9.05
N LYS A 30 12.03 3.35 8.45
CA LYS A 30 11.78 3.27 7.00
C LYS A 30 10.50 3.96 6.56
N PHE A 31 9.53 4.08 7.47
CA PHE A 31 8.24 4.72 7.22
C PHE A 31 7.81 5.51 8.45
N ARG A 32 6.89 6.45 8.25
CA ARG A 32 6.21 7.20 9.31
C ARG A 32 4.70 7.05 9.18
N ALA A 33 3.98 7.24 10.28
CA ALA A 33 2.53 7.36 10.23
C ALA A 33 2.12 8.60 9.41
N ALA A 34 1.06 8.47 8.63
CA ALA A 34 0.45 9.55 7.86
C ALA A 34 -1.05 9.57 8.12
N THR A 35 -1.67 10.75 8.05
CA THR A 35 -3.12 10.88 8.21
C THR A 35 -3.83 10.73 6.86
N VAL A 36 -5.10 10.31 6.90
CA VAL A 36 -5.92 10.18 5.67
C VAL A 36 -6.09 11.52 4.95
N LYS A 37 -6.06 12.64 5.68
CA LYS A 37 -6.19 13.99 5.12
C LYS A 37 -4.97 14.39 4.28
N GLU A 38 -3.80 13.84 4.58
CA GLU A 38 -2.54 14.12 3.87
C GLU A 38 -2.30 13.15 2.70
N ALA A 39 -3.06 12.05 2.64
CA ALA A 39 -2.88 11.05 1.60
C ALA A 39 -3.46 11.53 0.26
N MET A 40 -2.70 11.30 -0.82
CA MET A 40 -3.23 11.37 -2.20
C MET A 40 -3.74 10.01 -2.67
N VAL A 41 -3.04 8.93 -2.26
CA VAL A 41 -3.32 7.55 -2.64
C VAL A 41 -3.11 6.64 -1.44
N ILE A 42 -4.02 5.71 -1.21
CA ILE A 42 -3.91 4.64 -0.22
C ILE A 42 -3.82 3.31 -0.99
N ASN A 43 -2.61 2.77 -1.08
CA ASN A 43 -2.35 1.47 -1.73
C ASN A 43 -2.55 0.33 -0.73
N GLU A 44 -3.04 -0.81 -1.22
CA GLU A 44 -3.21 -1.98 -0.39
C GLU A 44 -1.89 -2.73 -0.21
N VAL A 45 -1.66 -3.20 1.02
CA VAL A 45 -0.46 -3.97 1.37
C VAL A 45 -0.59 -5.42 0.94
N VAL A 46 0.49 -5.95 0.37
CA VAL A 46 0.61 -7.34 -0.06
C VAL A 46 1.66 -8.05 0.78
N LEU A 47 1.22 -9.11 1.48
CA LEU A 47 2.11 -9.99 2.23
C LEU A 47 2.61 -11.12 1.34
N VAL A 48 3.92 -11.26 1.26
CA VAL A 48 4.62 -12.39 0.66
C VAL A 48 5.18 -13.26 1.79
N ASP A 49 4.71 -14.50 1.89
CA ASP A 49 5.35 -15.54 2.69
C ASP A 49 6.39 -16.25 1.84
N LYS A 50 7.68 -16.11 2.20
CA LYS A 50 8.79 -16.70 1.44
C LYS A 50 8.86 -18.22 1.58
N LYS A 51 8.12 -18.81 2.52
CA LYS A 51 8.03 -20.25 2.76
C LYS A 51 6.65 -20.82 2.42
N ALA A 52 5.90 -20.15 1.53
CA ALA A 52 4.61 -20.66 1.06
C ALA A 52 4.77 -22.07 0.47
N GLY A 53 3.95 -23.03 0.93
CA GLY A 53 4.01 -24.43 0.50
C GLY A 53 5.01 -25.32 1.26
N SER A 54 5.78 -24.79 2.21
CA SER A 54 6.56 -25.60 3.16
C SER A 54 5.65 -26.42 4.08
N LYS A 55 6.14 -27.52 4.69
CA LYS A 55 5.46 -28.17 5.83
C LYS A 55 5.14 -27.17 6.96
N ASP A 56 5.92 -26.09 7.06
CA ASP A 56 5.70 -24.96 7.99
C ASP A 56 4.65 -23.93 7.52
N SER A 57 3.93 -24.16 6.41
CA SER A 57 3.02 -23.17 5.79
C SER A 57 1.71 -22.98 6.56
N SER A 58 1.36 -23.94 7.42
CA SER A 58 0.21 -23.88 8.32
C SER A 58 0.55 -23.10 9.60
N LEU A 59 0.88 -21.82 9.49
CA LEU A 59 1.05 -21.00 10.69
C LEU A 59 -0.31 -20.66 11.31
N THR A 60 -0.40 -20.88 12.62
CA THR A 60 -1.46 -20.35 13.46
C THR A 60 -1.18 -18.91 13.85
N GLN A 61 -2.18 -18.24 14.44
CA GLN A 61 -1.99 -16.92 15.03
C GLN A 61 -0.91 -16.95 16.13
N SER A 62 -0.92 -17.98 16.98
CA SER A 62 0.00 -18.13 18.10
C SER A 62 1.46 -18.22 17.63
N ASP A 63 1.71 -18.94 16.54
CA ASP A 63 3.05 -19.08 15.96
C ASP A 63 3.61 -17.72 15.51
N ILE A 64 2.79 -16.87 14.89
CA ILE A 64 3.25 -15.55 14.44
C ILE A 64 3.50 -14.61 15.61
N CYS A 65 2.71 -14.72 16.67
CA CYS A 65 2.91 -13.91 17.87
C CYS A 65 4.20 -14.28 18.61
N SER A 66 4.60 -15.56 18.60
CA SER A 66 5.80 -16.03 19.30
C SER A 66 7.11 -15.83 18.53
N MET A 67 7.06 -15.59 17.21
CA MET A 67 8.27 -15.35 16.41
C MET A 67 9.06 -14.11 16.89
N SER A 68 10.39 -14.16 16.81
CA SER A 68 11.21 -12.96 16.96
C SER A 68 11.07 -12.05 15.74
N ASP A 69 11.44 -10.77 15.87
CA ASP A 69 11.45 -9.84 14.74
C ASP A 69 12.32 -10.34 13.58
N GLU A 70 13.39 -11.09 13.89
CA GLU A 70 14.36 -11.53 12.89
C GLU A 70 13.76 -12.70 12.10
N GLN A 71 13.03 -13.57 12.78
CA GLN A 71 12.23 -14.63 12.16
C GLN A 71 11.12 -14.04 11.29
N ILE A 72 10.42 -12.99 11.75
CA ILE A 72 9.39 -12.30 10.97
C ILE A 72 9.99 -11.68 9.71
N LYS A 73 11.13 -10.98 9.81
CA LYS A 73 11.84 -10.40 8.65
C LYS A 73 12.31 -11.46 7.66
N ALA A 74 12.83 -12.58 8.16
CA ALA A 74 13.31 -13.67 7.34
C ALA A 74 12.17 -14.31 6.55
N ARG A 75 11.04 -14.60 7.20
CA ARG A 75 9.89 -15.30 6.60
C ARG A 75 8.99 -14.41 5.75
N PHE A 76 8.66 -13.22 6.23
CA PHE A 76 7.64 -12.37 5.62
C PHE A 76 8.21 -11.10 4.99
N ARG A 77 7.67 -10.77 3.82
CA ARG A 77 7.90 -9.47 3.17
C ARG A 77 6.57 -8.77 2.95
N VAL A 78 6.46 -7.52 3.39
CA VAL A 78 5.34 -6.64 3.02
C VAL A 78 5.77 -5.82 1.82
N THR A 79 4.90 -5.74 0.83
CA THR A 79 5.08 -5.03 -0.44
C THR A 79 3.83 -4.23 -0.78
N LEU A 80 3.93 -3.31 -1.73
CA LEU A 80 2.80 -2.54 -2.25
C LEU A 80 2.57 -2.89 -3.71
N ASP A 81 1.30 -2.96 -4.11
CA ASP A 81 0.93 -3.04 -5.52
C ASP A 81 0.84 -1.63 -6.08
N LEU A 82 1.86 -1.18 -6.79
CA LEU A 82 1.93 0.20 -7.31
C LEU A 82 1.47 0.30 -8.77
N ARG A 83 0.86 -0.75 -9.34
CA ARG A 83 0.49 -0.76 -10.77
C ARG A 83 -0.45 0.39 -11.13
N ARG A 84 -1.38 0.76 -10.25
CA ARG A 84 -2.30 1.89 -10.47
C ARG A 84 -1.59 3.23 -10.33
N LEU A 85 -0.76 3.39 -9.29
CA LEU A 85 0.07 4.59 -9.12
C LEU A 85 0.95 4.83 -10.36
N ASN A 86 1.58 3.76 -10.88
CA ASN A 86 2.43 3.82 -12.06
C ASN A 86 1.66 4.15 -13.36
N ALA A 87 0.33 4.03 -13.35
CA ALA A 87 -0.54 4.40 -14.47
C ALA A 87 -1.10 5.83 -14.34
N MET A 88 -0.84 6.53 -13.23
CA MET A 88 -1.23 7.93 -13.07
C MET A 88 -0.38 8.84 -13.95
N GLN A 89 -0.99 9.92 -14.41
CA GLN A 89 -0.33 10.97 -15.17
C GLN A 89 -0.41 12.28 -14.40
N LEU A 90 0.69 13.03 -14.43
CA LEU A 90 0.73 14.38 -13.90
C LEU A 90 0.12 15.32 -14.94
N VAL A 91 -1.00 15.97 -14.61
CA VAL A 91 -1.66 16.93 -15.50
C VAL A 91 -1.70 18.31 -14.86
N PRO A 92 -1.64 19.40 -15.65
CA PRO A 92 -1.91 20.74 -15.15
C PRO A 92 -3.31 20.81 -14.55
N LYS A 93 -3.45 21.47 -13.41
CA LYS A 93 -4.75 21.73 -12.79
C LYS A 93 -5.52 22.71 -13.67
N THR A 94 -6.49 22.23 -14.44
CA THR A 94 -7.39 23.07 -15.26
C THR A 94 -8.52 23.62 -14.39
N ALA A 95 -8.20 24.54 -13.49
CA ALA A 95 -9.20 25.36 -12.79
C ALA A 95 -9.11 26.78 -13.36
N PRO A 96 -10.24 27.40 -13.76
CA PRO A 96 -10.24 28.71 -14.44
C PRO A 96 -9.69 29.86 -13.58
N ASP A 97 -9.46 29.64 -12.29
CA ASP A 97 -9.16 30.64 -11.26
C ASP A 97 -7.79 30.48 -10.59
N LYS A 98 -6.98 29.44 -10.90
CA LYS A 98 -5.65 29.25 -10.29
C LYS A 98 -4.59 28.75 -11.27
N SER A 99 -3.75 29.69 -11.72
CA SER A 99 -2.49 29.37 -12.39
C SER A 99 -1.52 28.67 -11.41
N GLY A 100 -0.95 27.53 -11.82
CA GLY A 100 0.29 27.00 -11.23
C GLY A 100 0.20 25.75 -10.35
N GLY A 101 -0.65 24.77 -10.65
CA GLY A 101 -0.65 23.48 -9.94
C GLY A 101 -0.65 22.28 -10.89
N TYR A 102 -0.03 21.18 -10.47
CA TYR A 102 -0.16 19.87 -11.13
C TYR A 102 -0.90 18.90 -10.22
N VAL A 103 -1.66 17.98 -10.81
CA VAL A 103 -2.38 16.91 -10.10
C VAL A 103 -2.10 15.57 -10.76
N TRP A 104 -1.90 14.53 -9.95
CA TRP A 104 -1.83 13.15 -10.44
C TRP A 104 -3.26 12.63 -10.66
N VAL A 105 -3.56 12.23 -11.89
CA VAL A 105 -4.87 11.69 -12.29
C VAL A 105 -4.71 10.32 -12.92
N MET A 106 -5.70 9.44 -12.75
CA MET A 106 -5.73 8.17 -13.48
C MET A 106 -5.99 8.46 -14.96
N LYS A 107 -5.32 7.74 -15.86
CA LYS A 107 -5.50 7.90 -17.31
C LYS A 107 -6.97 7.72 -17.77
N SER A 108 -7.74 6.88 -17.08
CA SER A 108 -9.19 6.71 -17.28
C SER A 108 -9.99 8.00 -17.03
N ASP A 109 -9.52 8.83 -16.11
CA ASP A 109 -10.19 10.04 -15.64
C ASP A 109 -9.77 11.28 -16.46
N VAL A 110 -8.77 11.13 -17.34
CA VAL A 110 -8.33 12.18 -18.28
C VAL A 110 -9.31 12.29 -19.46
N ALA A 111 -10.02 11.21 -19.82
CA ALA A 111 -10.96 11.19 -20.94
C ALA A 111 -12.23 12.03 -20.69
N SER A 112 -12.54 12.36 -19.43
CA SER A 112 -13.66 13.23 -19.04
C SER A 112 -13.27 14.70 -18.89
N ILE A 113 -12.00 15.05 -19.12
CA ILE A 113 -11.55 16.45 -19.17
C ILE A 113 -11.75 16.94 -20.61
N PRO A 114 -12.63 17.93 -20.85
CA PRO A 114 -12.86 18.42 -22.21
C PRO A 114 -11.55 18.96 -22.76
N ARG A 115 -11.06 18.35 -23.83
CA ARG A 115 -9.97 18.94 -24.61
C ARG A 115 -10.53 20.19 -25.26
N ARG A 116 -9.97 21.36 -24.93
CA ARG A 116 -10.26 22.58 -25.70
C ARG A 116 -9.83 22.31 -27.15
N SER A 117 -10.82 22.29 -28.04
CA SER A 117 -10.69 22.51 -29.48
C SER A 117 -10.14 23.89 -29.76
#